data_AF-A0AAP0FWT0-F1
#
_entry.id   AF-A0AAP0FWT0-F1
#
_cell.length_a   1.000
_cell.length_b   1.000
_cell.length_c   1.000
_cell.angle_alpha   90.00
_cell.angle_beta   90.00
_cell.angle_gamma   90.00
#
_symmetry.space_group_name_H-M   'P 1'
#
loop_
_entity.id
_entity.type
_entity.pdbx_description
1 polymer ?
#
loop_
_entity_poly.entity_id
_entity_poly.type
_entity_poly.pdbx_seq_one_letter_code
_entity_poly.pdbx_strand_id
1 'polypeptide(L)' 'MAVFRYIPGEHNVIRVDADGYNTCTVPANPEVHSSGLDFIALNPGENYFICGFAGHCSDEGMRIAVTTG' A
#
# COMPACT_ATOMS: atom_id res chain seq x y z
N MET A 1 -12.48 6.37 2.56
CA MET A 1 -11.58 5.90 3.62
C MET A 1 -11.44 4.39 3.49
N ALA A 2 -10.22 3.88 3.61
CA ALA A 2 -9.90 2.45 3.63
C ALA A 2 -9.37 2.06 5.01
N VAL A 3 -9.67 0.82 5.42
CA VAL A 3 -9.16 0.23 6.66
C VAL A 3 -8.30 -0.97 6.31
N PHE A 4 -7.04 -0.94 6.71
CA PHE A 4 -6.10 -2.04 6.53
C PHE A 4 -5.87 -2.74 7.87
N ARG A 5 -6.13 -4.05 7.91
CA ARG A 5 -5.92 -4.90 9.09
C ARG A 5 -4.92 -5.98 8.77
N TYR A 6 -3.87 -6.08 9.57
CA TYR A 6 -2.78 -7.04 9.39
C TYR A 6 -2.00 -7.19 10.70
N ILE A 7 -1.12 -8.19 10.78
CA ILE A 7 -0.25 -8.38 11.96
C ILE A 7 0.87 -7.33 11.91
N PRO A 8 0.97 -6.42 12.91
CA PRO A 8 2.05 -5.42 12.94
C PRO A 8 3.43 -6.09 12.92
N GLY A 9 4.34 -5.58 12.09
CA GLY A 9 5.68 -6.15 11.94
C GLY A 9 5.80 -7.27 10.91
N GLU A 10 4.68 -7.83 10.44
CA GLU A 10 4.65 -8.76 9.29
C GLU A 10 4.30 -8.03 7.98
N HIS A 11 3.47 -6.99 8.08
CA HIS A 11 3.09 -6.19 6.91
C HIS A 11 3.12 -4.69 7.22
N ASN A 12 3.01 -3.90 6.16
CA ASN A 12 2.81 -2.47 6.19
C ASN A 12 1.98 -2.04 4.98
N VAL A 13 1.54 -0.79 4.97
CA VAL A 13 0.83 -0.18 3.84
C VAL A 13 1.60 1.05 3.40
N ILE A 14 2.00 1.07 2.13
CA ILE A 14 2.69 2.20 1.51
C ILE A 14 1.85 2.69 0.35
N ARG A 15 1.51 3.98 0.34
CA ARG A 15 0.89 4.63 -0.81
C ARG A 15 1.94 4.84 -1.91
N VAL A 16 1.60 4.45 -3.13
CA VAL A 16 2.45 4.62 -4.32
C VAL A 16 1.67 5.24 -5.46
N ASP A 17 2.38 5.60 -6.53
CA ASP A 17 1.76 5.92 -7.82
C ASP A 17 1.54 4.65 -8.67
N ALA A 18 1.02 4.83 -9.88
CA ALA A 18 0.72 3.71 -10.78
C ALA A 18 1.99 2.92 -11.18
N ASP A 19 3.14 3.59 -11.33
CA ASP A 19 4.39 2.93 -11.70
C ASP A 19 4.94 2.11 -10.53
N GLY A 20 4.98 2.69 -9.33
CA GLY A 20 5.35 2.01 -8.10
C GLY A 20 4.44 0.80 -7.81
N TYR A 21 3.15 0.90 -8.11
CA TYR A 21 2.22 -0.21 -8.01
C TYR A 21 2.53 -1.35 -8.99
N ASN A 22 2.83 -1.00 -10.25
CA ASN A 22 3.08 -1.97 -11.32
C ASN A 22 4.41 -2.69 -11.14
N THR A 23 5.42 -1.95 -10.69
CA THR A 23 6.80 -2.43 -10.51
C THR A 23 7.12 -2.88 -9.08
N CYS A 24 6.18 -2.72 -8.14
CA CYS A 24 6.41 -2.94 -6.71
C CYS A 24 7.57 -2.12 -6.13
N THR A 25 7.75 -0.89 -6.64
CA THR A 25 8.81 0.01 -6.21
C THR A 25 8.34 0.90 -5.07
N VAL A 26 9.06 0.88 -3.95
CA VAL A 26 8.86 1.82 -2.84
C VAL A 26 9.55 3.15 -3.19
N PRO A 27 8.85 4.30 -3.12
CA PRO A 27 9.45 5.60 -3.42
C PRO A 27 10.51 5.98 -2.37
N ALA A 28 11.38 6.94 -2.69
CA ALA A 28 12.49 7.33 -1.82
C ALA A 28 12.05 7.86 -0.44
N ASN A 29 10.90 8.53 -0.36
CA ASN A 29 10.31 9.04 0.87
C ASN A 29 8.86 8.56 1.00
N PRO A 30 8.63 7.29 1.39
CA PRO A 30 7.31 6.71 1.43
C PRO A 30 6.53 7.19 2.67
N GLU A 31 5.23 7.42 2.49
CA GLU A 31 4.28 7.40 3.61
C GLU A 31 4.04 5.93 3.99
N VAL A 32 4.56 5.52 5.15
CA VAL A 32 4.47 4.15 5.65
C VAL A 32 3.49 4.10 6.81
N HIS A 33 2.50 3.22 6.70
CA HIS A 33 1.61 2.86 7.81
C HIS A 33 1.94 1.44 8.29
N SER A 34 2.07 1.27 9.61
CA SER A 34 2.60 0.04 10.22
C SER A 34 1.88 -0.36 11.52
N SER A 35 0.69 0.20 11.80
CA SER A 35 0.00 -0.02 13.08
C SER A 35 -0.73 -1.37 13.18
N GLY A 36 -0.96 -2.04 12.04
CA GLY A 36 -1.83 -3.23 11.94
C GLY A 36 -3.33 -2.94 11.95
N LEU A 37 -3.73 -1.67 12.18
CA LEU A 37 -5.08 -1.16 12.01
C LEU A 37 -5.02 0.27 11.48
N ASP A 38 -4.69 0.41 10.20
CA ASP A 38 -4.51 1.72 9.58
C ASP A 38 -5.81 2.23 8.95
N PHE A 39 -6.12 3.49 9.22
CA PHE A 39 -7.23 4.22 8.60
C PHE A 39 -6.65 5.23 7.61
N ILE A 40 -6.85 4.99 6.32
CA ILE A 40 -6.24 5.81 5.27
C ILE A 40 -7.34 6.55 4.49
N ALA A 41 -7.24 7.87 4.42
CA ALA A 41 -8.10 8.68 3.57
C ALA A 41 -7.83 8.35 2.09
N LEU A 42 -8.89 8.22 1.29
CA LEU A 42 -8.75 7.98 -0.15
C LEU A 42 -8.90 9.31 -0.88
N ASN A 43 -8.07 9.51 -1.90
CA ASN A 43 -8.17 10.66 -2.80
C ASN A 43 -9.17 10.33 -3.92
N PRO A 44 -9.92 11.33 -4.45
CA PRO A 44 -10.71 11.13 -5.66
C PRO A 44 -9.85 10.54 -6.79
N GLY A 45 -10.43 9.62 -7.55
CA GLY A 45 -9.71 8.86 -8.57
C GLY A 45 -8.99 7.63 -8.01
N GLU A 46 -7.86 7.28 -8.62
CA GLU A 46 -7.12 6.06 -8.34
C GLU A 46 -6.21 6.20 -7.11
N ASN A 47 -6.21 5.19 -6.26
CA ASN A 47 -5.35 5.06 -5.10
C ASN A 47 -4.63 3.72 -5.19
N TYR A 48 -3.31 3.72 -5.04
CA TYR A 48 -2.50 2.51 -5.11
C TYR A 48 -1.75 2.30 -3.80
N PHE A 49 -1.77 1.06 -3.33
CA PHE A 49 -1.12 0.65 -2.10
C PHE A 49 -0.38 -0.66 -2.32
N ILE A 50 0.80 -0.77 -1.69
CA ILE A 50 1.61 -1.99 -1.67
C ILE A 50 2.06 -2.31 -0.25
N CYS A 51 2.43 -3.57 0.00
CA CYS A 51 3.31 -3.90 1.11
C CYS A 51 4.77 -3.80 0.67
N GLY A 52 5.59 -3.10 1.45
CA GLY A 52 7.01 -2.87 1.17
C GLY A 52 7.97 -3.94 1.72
N PHE A 53 7.44 -4.99 2.35
CA PHE A 53 8.26 -6.14 2.77
C PHE A 53 8.71 -6.94 1.54
N ALA A 54 9.96 -7.43 1.58
CA ALA A 54 10.56 -8.12 0.44
C ALA A 54 9.70 -9.33 0.00
N GLY A 55 9.43 -9.44 -1.29
CA GLY A 55 8.60 -10.50 -1.88
C GLY A 55 7.08 -10.29 -1.76
N HIS A 56 6.60 -9.57 -0.74
CA HIS A 56 5.16 -9.45 -0.49
C HIS A 56 4.43 -8.80 -1.67
N CYS A 57 4.95 -7.72 -2.25
CA CYS A 57 4.33 -7.11 -3.43
C CYS A 57 4.61 -7.89 -4.72
N SER A 58 5.89 -8.17 -5.02
CA SER A 58 6.31 -8.68 -6.33
C SER A 58 5.96 -10.14 -6.57
N ASP A 59 6.10 -10.97 -5.53
CA ASP A 59 6.04 -12.43 -5.64
C ASP A 59 4.68 -12.95 -5.17
N GLU A 60 4.16 -12.36 -4.09
CA GLU A 60 2.88 -12.76 -3.49
C GLU A 60 1.69 -11.90 -3.95
N GLY A 61 1.95 -10.76 -4.59
CA GLY A 61 0.91 -9.89 -5.13
C GLY A 61 0.18 -9.05 -4.08
N MET A 62 0.79 -8.79 -2.93
CA MET A 62 0.24 -7.95 -1.85
C MET A 62 0.26 -6.46 -2.23
N ARG A 63 -0.65 -6.12 -3.14
CA ARG A 63 -0.91 -4.78 -3.67
C ARG A 63 -2.40 -4.63 -3.97
N ILE A 64 -2.93 -3.42 -3.82
CA ILE A 64 -4.32 -3.12 -4.18
C ILE A 64 -4.44 -1.74 -4.85
N ALA A 65 -5.26 -1.68 -5.91
CA ALA A 65 -5.70 -0.45 -6.54
C ALA A 65 -7.18 -0.21 -6.20
N VAL A 66 -7.52 1.02 -5.79
CA VAL A 66 -8.88 1.41 -5.41
C VAL A 66 -9.24 2.69 -6.15
N THR A 67 -10.30 2.65 -6.95
CA THR A 67 -10.86 3.84 -7.61
C THR A 67 -11.99 4.40 -6.75
N THR A 68 -11.95 5.70 -6.48
CA THR A 68 -13.03 6.44 -5.80
C THR A 68 -13.53 7.57 -6.69
N GLY A 69 -14.81 7.93 -6.55
CA GLY A 69 -15.47 9.00 -7.28
C GLY A 69 -15.81 10.19 -6.40
#